data_AF-A0A523WMK4-F1
#
_entry.id   AF-A0A523WMK4-F1
#
_cell.length_a   1.000
_cell.length_b   1.000
_cell.length_c   1.000
_cell.angle_alpha   90.00
_cell.angle_beta   90.00
_cell.angle_gamma   90.00
#
_symmetry.space_group_name_H-M   'P 1'
#
loop_
_entity.id
_entity.type
_entity.pdbx_description
1 polymer ?
#
loop_
_entity_poly.entity_id
_entity_poly.type
_entity_poly.pdbx_seq_one_letter_code
_entity_poly.pdbx_strand_id
1 'polypeptide(L)'
;MKWPKNLALPLACRPRKRPIRCLKACHKIPGKLSRKGDKTLAKEEQKIVKQSGERRIVLADSAAAMDESSKNDVFVDGSHCGLNVGEMALHSRVRGMIGNDAGLGKNDAGIAGLKLLEEHGIPAAAVSCMSAKIGSGTSTYEQGKISVANATAKKLGITVGMSAKEAADKMLAA
;
A
#
# COMPACT_ATOMS: atom_id res chain seq x y z
N MET A 1 -31.58 -50.84 -5.14
CA MET A 1 -30.62 -50.85 -6.27
C MET A 1 -29.23 -50.61 -5.70
N LYS A 2 -28.34 -51.61 -5.82
CA LYS A 2 -27.03 -51.69 -5.19
C LYS A 2 -25.95 -51.18 -6.15
N TRP A 3 -25.07 -50.29 -5.68
CA TRP A 3 -23.80 -49.96 -6.37
C TRP A 3 -22.80 -51.11 -6.22
N PRO A 4 -22.05 -51.50 -7.27
CA PRO A 4 -20.99 -52.47 -7.14
C PRO A 4 -19.72 -51.82 -6.57
N LYS A 5 -19.11 -52.58 -5.66
CA LYS A 5 -17.83 -52.32 -5.00
C LYS A 5 -16.69 -52.84 -5.88
N ASN A 6 -15.56 -52.14 -5.83
CA ASN A 6 -14.19 -52.59 -6.12
C ASN A 6 -13.78 -52.79 -7.60
N LEU A 7 -13.00 -51.84 -8.10
CA LEU A 7 -11.81 -52.16 -8.89
C LEU A 7 -10.59 -51.45 -8.28
N ALA A 8 -9.50 -52.21 -8.20
CA ALA A 8 -8.29 -51.92 -7.45
C ALA A 8 -7.30 -50.98 -8.18
N LEU A 9 -6.49 -50.30 -7.36
CA LEU A 9 -5.26 -49.52 -7.58
C LEU A 9 -4.13 -50.32 -8.30
N PRO A 10 -2.90 -49.80 -8.58
CA PRO A 10 -2.31 -48.47 -8.27
C PRO A 10 -1.52 -47.81 -9.44
N LEU A 11 -1.40 -46.47 -9.48
CA LEU A 11 -0.20 -45.85 -10.07
C LEU A 11 0.31 -44.72 -9.18
N ALA A 12 1.48 -45.01 -8.62
CA ALA A 12 2.24 -44.24 -7.67
C ALA A 12 2.55 -42.82 -8.14
N CYS A 13 2.26 -41.86 -7.28
CA CYS A 13 2.96 -40.59 -7.21
C CYS A 13 4.42 -40.90 -6.77
N ARG A 14 5.38 -40.87 -7.70
CA ARG A 14 6.80 -40.93 -7.37
C ARG A 14 7.37 -39.50 -7.25
N PRO A 15 8.05 -39.15 -6.15
CA PRO A 15 8.82 -37.92 -6.09
C PRO A 15 10.09 -38.12 -6.93
N ARG A 16 10.22 -37.38 -8.03
CA ARG A 16 11.50 -37.31 -8.75
C ARG A 16 12.47 -36.44 -7.95
N LYS A 17 13.27 -37.08 -7.10
CA LYS A 17 14.57 -36.55 -6.67
C LYS A 17 15.38 -36.24 -7.94
N ARG A 18 15.59 -34.97 -8.27
CA ARG A 18 16.67 -34.56 -9.17
C ARG A 18 17.76 -33.90 -8.34
N PRO A 19 19.01 -34.37 -8.42
CA PRO A 19 20.11 -33.78 -7.67
C PRO A 19 20.40 -32.37 -8.20
N ILE A 20 20.62 -31.46 -7.25
CA ILE A 20 21.25 -30.16 -7.49
C ILE A 20 22.64 -30.45 -8.06
N ARG A 21 22.84 -30.11 -9.33
CA ARG A 21 24.17 -30.04 -9.93
C ARG A 21 24.38 -28.59 -10.34
N CYS A 22 25.10 -27.86 -9.49
CA CYS A 22 25.83 -26.68 -9.91
C CYS A 22 26.69 -27.05 -11.14
N LEU A 23 26.35 -26.49 -12.30
CA LEU A 23 27.31 -26.33 -13.38
C LEU A 23 27.22 -24.89 -13.87
N LYS A 24 28.27 -24.15 -13.51
CA LYS A 24 28.70 -22.94 -14.16
C LYS A 24 28.79 -23.22 -15.67
N ALA A 25 27.97 -22.52 -16.44
CA ALA A 25 28.18 -22.35 -17.87
C ALA A 25 27.69 -20.95 -18.25
N CYS A 26 28.41 -19.94 -17.75
CA CYS A 26 28.29 -18.56 -18.19
C CYS A 26 28.90 -18.48 -19.60
N HIS A 27 28.12 -18.79 -20.64
CA HIS A 27 28.52 -18.48 -22.01
C HIS A 27 28.39 -16.97 -22.21
N LYS A 28 29.56 -16.33 -22.38
CA LYS A 28 29.70 -14.93 -22.79
C LYS A 28 29.00 -14.74 -24.14
N ILE A 29 27.87 -14.05 -24.12
CA ILE A 29 27.27 -13.44 -25.32
C ILE A 29 27.96 -12.08 -25.49
N PRO A 30 28.74 -11.84 -26.56
CA PRO A 30 29.33 -10.53 -26.82
C PRO A 30 28.26 -9.63 -27.46
N GLY A 31 27.41 -9.06 -26.62
CA GLY A 31 26.48 -8.00 -27.00
C GLY A 31 26.62 -6.87 -25.99
N LYS A 32 27.03 -5.68 -26.46
CA LYS A 32 27.28 -4.49 -25.65
C LYS A 32 26.13 -4.24 -24.65
N LEU A 33 26.37 -4.52 -23.36
CA LEU A 33 25.57 -4.01 -22.26
C LEU A 33 25.78 -2.50 -22.21
N SER A 34 24.96 -1.78 -22.99
CA SER A 34 24.80 -0.34 -22.81
C SER A 34 24.12 -0.12 -21.47
N ARG A 35 24.90 0.33 -20.48
CA ARG A 35 24.38 0.95 -19.26
C ARG A 35 23.63 2.22 -19.67
N LYS A 36 22.32 2.10 -19.92
CA LYS A 36 21.36 3.21 -19.88
C LYS A 36 20.71 3.09 -18.50
N GLY A 37 21.27 3.67 -17.45
CA GLY A 37 21.50 5.10 -17.27
C GLY A 37 20.72 5.42 -15.99
N ASP A 38 21.36 6.06 -15.02
CA ASP A 38 20.68 6.58 -13.83
C ASP A 38 19.47 7.40 -14.29
N LYS A 39 18.29 6.79 -14.24
CA LYS A 39 17.07 7.58 -14.22
C LYS A 39 17.03 8.11 -12.81
N THR A 40 17.52 9.33 -12.63
CA THR A 40 17.00 10.20 -11.59
C THR A 40 15.49 10.25 -11.85
N LEU A 41 14.73 9.35 -11.23
CA LEU A 41 13.28 9.42 -11.23
C LEU A 41 13.00 10.80 -10.65
N ALA A 42 12.39 11.68 -11.45
CA ALA A 42 11.92 12.96 -10.95
C ALA A 42 11.04 12.63 -9.74
N LYS A 43 11.47 13.08 -8.55
CA LYS A 43 10.72 12.88 -7.33
C LYS A 43 9.34 13.50 -7.55
N GLU A 44 8.29 12.70 -7.49
CA GLU A 44 6.91 13.21 -7.59
C GLU A 44 6.73 14.34 -6.57
N GLU A 45 6.02 15.39 -6.99
CA GLU A 45 5.88 16.60 -6.19
C GLU A 45 5.09 16.31 -4.91
N GLN A 46 5.75 16.55 -3.77
CA GLN A 46 5.14 16.45 -2.46
C GLN A 46 4.83 17.85 -1.94
N LYS A 47 3.60 18.06 -1.43
CA LYS A 47 3.17 19.34 -0.84
C LYS A 47 2.98 19.18 0.67
N ILE A 48 3.73 19.94 1.45
CA ILE A 48 3.56 20.00 2.91
C ILE A 48 2.47 21.02 3.22
N VAL A 49 1.41 20.60 3.92
CA VAL A 49 0.29 21.49 4.30
C VAL A 49 0.29 21.87 5.77
N LYS A 50 0.99 21.10 6.61
CA LYS A 50 1.13 21.38 8.04
C LYS A 50 2.40 20.76 8.57
N GLN A 51 3.02 21.40 9.55
CA GLN A 51 4.18 20.89 10.26
C GLN A 51 4.02 21.13 11.77
N SER A 52 4.36 20.13 12.57
CA SER A 52 4.40 20.19 14.02
C SER A 52 5.67 19.50 14.51
N GLY A 53 6.66 20.29 14.92
CA GLY A 53 8.00 19.81 15.22
C GLY A 53 8.64 19.14 13.99
N GLU A 54 9.08 17.89 14.17
CA GLU A 54 9.68 17.07 13.12
C GLU A 54 8.66 16.34 12.23
N ARG A 55 7.35 16.47 12.52
CA ARG A 55 6.30 15.74 11.81
C ARG A 55 5.54 16.66 10.89
N ARG A 56 5.12 16.14 9.73
CA ARG A 56 4.42 16.90 8.70
C ARG A 56 3.18 16.16 8.22
N ILE A 57 2.25 16.92 7.65
CA ILE A 57 1.20 16.38 6.77
C ILE A 57 1.67 16.64 5.35
N VAL A 58 1.93 15.56 4.61
CA VAL A 58 2.46 15.58 3.25
C VAL A 58 1.38 15.08 2.31
N LEU A 59 1.10 15.87 1.27
CA LEU A 59 0.19 15.50 0.20
C LEU A 59 0.98 15.06 -1.03
N ALA A 60 0.55 14.00 -1.68
CA ALA A 60 1.05 13.60 -2.99
C ALA A 60 -0.07 12.98 -3.82
N ASP A 61 0.03 13.07 -5.14
CA ASP A 61 -1.00 12.50 -6.02
C ASP A 61 -0.91 10.98 -6.13
N SER A 62 0.24 10.41 -5.74
CA SER A 62 0.54 8.98 -5.84
C SER A 62 1.33 8.50 -4.62
N ALA A 63 1.07 7.26 -4.22
CA ALA A 63 1.81 6.56 -3.17
C ALA A 63 3.29 6.33 -3.52
N ALA A 64 3.67 6.35 -4.80
CA ALA A 64 5.05 6.20 -5.24
C ALA A 64 5.95 7.37 -4.81
N ALA A 65 5.35 8.51 -4.45
CA ALA A 65 6.06 9.63 -3.85
C ALA A 65 6.55 9.32 -2.42
N MET A 66 6.03 8.29 -1.74
CA MET A 66 6.53 7.90 -0.41
C MET A 66 7.95 7.37 -0.49
N ASP A 67 8.80 7.87 0.40
CA ASP A 67 10.21 7.48 0.51
C ASP A 67 10.68 7.59 1.96
N GLU A 68 11.96 7.37 2.21
CA GLU A 68 12.54 7.49 3.55
C GLU A 68 12.40 8.89 4.17
N SER A 69 12.23 9.93 3.34
CA SER A 69 12.00 11.30 3.83
C SER A 69 10.59 11.52 4.36
N SER A 70 9.67 10.56 4.13
CA SER A 70 8.30 10.56 4.65
C SER A 70 8.19 9.92 6.05
N LYS A 71 9.32 9.50 6.62
CA LYS A 71 9.37 8.89 7.96
C LYS A 71 8.75 9.82 9.00
N ASN A 72 7.90 9.27 9.86
CA ASN A 72 7.14 9.97 10.90
C ASN A 72 6.11 11.01 10.40
N ASP A 73 5.92 11.16 9.09
CA ASP A 73 4.91 12.06 8.53
C ASP A 73 3.55 11.37 8.38
N VAL A 74 2.49 12.17 8.36
CA VAL A 74 1.17 11.73 7.92
C VAL A 74 1.11 11.94 6.42
N PHE A 75 1.00 10.84 5.68
CA PHE A 75 0.98 10.87 4.23
C PHE A 75 -0.47 10.83 3.72
N VAL A 76 -0.84 11.78 2.89
CA VAL A 76 -2.15 11.85 2.27
C VAL A 76 -1.98 11.72 0.77
N ASP A 77 -2.38 10.58 0.23
CA ASP A 77 -2.18 10.26 -1.16
C ASP A 77 -3.48 10.36 -1.99
N GLY A 78 -3.32 10.71 -3.25
CA GLY A 78 -4.41 10.70 -4.23
C GLY A 78 -4.79 9.29 -4.70
N SER A 79 -4.03 8.26 -4.37
CA SER A 79 -4.19 6.91 -4.90
C SER A 79 -5.08 6.05 -4.01
N HIS A 80 -5.18 4.77 -4.33
CA HIS A 80 -6.01 3.82 -3.58
C HIS A 80 -5.21 3.21 -2.43
N CYS A 81 -5.88 2.76 -1.38
CA CYS A 81 -5.25 2.16 -0.20
C CYS A 81 -5.00 0.64 -0.34
N GLY A 82 -4.52 0.20 -1.50
CA GLY A 82 -4.25 -1.21 -1.80
C GLY A 82 -3.10 -1.79 -0.97
N LEU A 83 -2.92 -3.12 -1.04
CA LEU A 83 -1.87 -3.81 -0.28
C LEU A 83 -0.47 -3.30 -0.61
N ASN A 84 -0.17 -3.08 -1.90
CA ASN A 84 1.09 -2.50 -2.38
C ASN A 84 1.35 -1.12 -1.76
N VAL A 85 0.33 -0.29 -1.63
CA VAL A 85 0.45 1.04 -1.03
C VAL A 85 0.67 0.93 0.48
N GLY A 86 -0.01 -0.01 1.15
CA GLY A 86 0.25 -0.35 2.55
C GLY A 86 1.71 -0.79 2.79
N GLU A 87 2.28 -1.60 1.91
CA GLU A 87 3.69 -2.02 1.97
C GLU A 87 4.65 -0.83 1.79
N MET A 88 4.36 0.08 0.85
CA MET A 88 5.13 1.32 0.67
C MET A 88 5.10 2.19 1.93
N ALA A 89 3.92 2.41 2.50
CA ALA A 89 3.75 3.17 3.74
C ALA A 89 4.51 2.54 4.91
N LEU A 90 4.50 1.21 5.02
CA LEU A 90 5.25 0.47 6.03
C LEU A 90 6.76 0.65 5.85
N HIS A 91 7.27 0.49 4.62
CA HIS A 91 8.69 0.67 4.32
C HIS A 91 9.18 2.10 4.56
N SER A 92 8.37 3.10 4.22
CA SER A 92 8.65 4.52 4.47
C SER A 92 8.48 4.93 5.93
N ARG A 93 7.93 4.05 6.78
CA ARG A 93 7.74 4.29 8.22
C ARG A 93 6.94 5.56 8.49
N VAL A 94 5.86 5.74 7.74
CA VAL A 94 4.96 6.87 7.93
C VAL A 94 4.29 6.77 9.31
N ARG A 95 3.94 7.91 9.88
CA ARG A 95 3.16 7.97 11.13
C ARG A 95 1.69 7.63 10.89
N GLY A 96 1.17 7.96 9.72
CA GLY A 96 -0.19 7.62 9.34
C GLY A 96 -0.40 7.80 7.84
N MET A 97 -1.46 7.19 7.33
CA MET A 97 -1.77 7.22 5.90
C MET A 97 -3.26 7.50 5.65
N ILE A 98 -3.55 8.40 4.71
CA ILE A 98 -4.89 8.63 4.19
C ILE A 98 -4.87 8.58 2.67
N GLY A 99 -5.54 7.61 2.08
CA GLY A 99 -5.72 7.53 0.63
C GLY A 99 -7.19 7.50 0.24
N ASN A 100 -7.48 7.03 -0.97
CA ASN A 100 -8.83 6.84 -1.50
C ASN A 100 -9.26 5.36 -1.38
N ASP A 101 -10.56 5.11 -1.18
CA ASP A 101 -11.08 3.74 -1.15
C ASP A 101 -11.22 3.12 -2.54
N ALA A 102 -11.19 3.93 -3.60
CA ALA A 102 -11.39 3.53 -4.99
C ALA A 102 -12.66 2.67 -5.20
N GLY A 103 -13.73 2.97 -4.43
CA GLY A 103 -14.95 2.17 -4.45
C GLY A 103 -14.78 0.79 -3.84
N LEU A 104 -13.84 0.65 -2.89
CA LEU A 104 -13.42 -0.58 -2.18
C LEU A 104 -12.73 -1.62 -3.07
N GLY A 105 -13.10 -1.72 -4.35
CA GLY A 105 -12.62 -2.76 -5.25
C GLY A 105 -13.19 -4.16 -4.92
N LYS A 106 -12.92 -5.13 -5.79
CA LYS A 106 -13.36 -6.51 -5.57
C LYS A 106 -12.69 -7.07 -4.31
N ASN A 107 -13.46 -7.64 -3.39
CA ASN A 107 -12.97 -8.19 -2.12
C ASN A 107 -12.13 -7.17 -1.32
N ASP A 108 -12.55 -5.90 -1.30
CA ASP A 108 -11.89 -4.81 -0.56
C ASP A 108 -10.44 -4.54 -1.00
N ALA A 109 -10.07 -4.91 -2.23
CA ALA A 109 -8.71 -4.75 -2.75
C ALA A 109 -8.20 -3.29 -2.73
N GLY A 110 -9.09 -2.31 -2.87
CA GLY A 110 -8.79 -0.89 -2.83
C GLY A 110 -8.45 -0.35 -1.44
N ILE A 111 -8.72 -1.11 -0.38
CA ILE A 111 -8.41 -0.74 1.02
C ILE A 111 -7.60 -1.82 1.76
N ALA A 112 -7.12 -2.85 1.07
CA ALA A 112 -6.43 -3.98 1.69
C ALA A 112 -5.18 -3.57 2.50
N GLY A 113 -4.55 -2.44 2.15
CA GLY A 113 -3.40 -1.89 2.87
C GLY A 113 -3.73 -1.40 4.28
N LEU A 114 -4.98 -1.00 4.56
CA LEU A 114 -5.39 -0.54 5.90
C LEU A 114 -5.20 -1.63 6.94
N LYS A 115 -5.50 -2.88 6.58
CA LYS A 115 -5.34 -4.04 7.47
C LYS A 115 -3.86 -4.33 7.73
N LEU A 116 -3.02 -4.29 6.69
CA LEU A 116 -1.58 -4.46 6.85
C LEU A 116 -0.97 -3.41 7.80
N LEU A 117 -1.38 -2.14 7.64
CA LEU A 117 -0.93 -1.06 8.51
C LEU A 117 -1.46 -1.20 9.94
N GLU A 118 -2.67 -1.74 10.11
CA GLU A 118 -3.24 -2.04 11.42
C GLU A 118 -2.39 -3.05 12.19
N GLU A 119 -1.96 -4.13 11.54
CA GLU A 119 -1.11 -5.18 12.11
C GLU A 119 0.25 -4.63 12.61
N HIS A 120 0.70 -3.51 12.05
CA HIS A 120 1.93 -2.82 12.44
C HIS A 120 1.70 -1.60 13.35
N GLY A 121 0.46 -1.38 13.81
CA GLY A 121 0.13 -0.26 14.70
C GLY A 121 0.20 1.11 14.03
N ILE A 122 0.08 1.18 12.70
CA ILE A 122 0.06 2.44 11.95
C ILE A 122 -1.41 2.83 11.70
N PRO A 123 -1.86 4.04 12.12
CA PRO A 123 -3.20 4.54 11.82
C PRO A 123 -3.35 4.78 10.31
N ALA A 124 -4.37 4.18 9.71
CA ALA A 124 -4.67 4.33 8.29
C ALA A 124 -6.17 4.52 8.06
N ALA A 125 -6.50 5.39 7.11
CA ALA A 125 -7.87 5.65 6.69
C ALA A 125 -7.96 5.82 5.18
N ALA A 126 -9.16 5.65 4.64
CA ALA A 126 -9.47 5.87 3.24
C ALA A 126 -10.66 6.82 3.12
N VAL A 127 -10.60 7.77 2.19
CA VAL A 127 -11.72 8.64 1.84
C VAL A 127 -12.60 7.98 0.78
N SER A 128 -13.88 8.36 0.74
CA SER A 128 -14.77 7.88 -0.32
C SER A 128 -14.34 8.42 -1.69
N CYS A 129 -14.28 7.55 -2.70
CA CYS A 129 -14.11 7.92 -4.10
C CYS A 129 -15.22 8.88 -4.63
N MET A 130 -16.36 8.95 -3.93
CA MET A 130 -17.43 9.90 -4.24
C MET A 130 -17.23 11.29 -3.62
N SER A 131 -16.27 11.42 -2.69
CA SER A 131 -15.99 12.67 -1.97
C SER A 131 -14.72 13.38 -2.45
N ALA A 132 -13.76 12.64 -3.01
CA ALA A 132 -12.49 13.17 -3.48
C ALA A 132 -12.05 12.50 -4.78
N LYS A 133 -11.38 13.27 -5.63
CA LYS A 133 -10.86 12.82 -6.91
C LYS A 133 -9.65 11.91 -6.73
N ILE A 134 -9.76 10.67 -7.21
CA ILE A 134 -8.60 9.78 -7.30
C ILE A 134 -7.54 10.35 -8.25
N GLY A 135 -6.27 10.18 -7.88
CA GLY A 135 -5.11 10.81 -8.50
C GLY A 135 -4.85 12.24 -8.04
N SER A 136 -5.50 12.73 -6.97
CA SER A 136 -5.21 14.05 -6.40
C SER A 136 -5.11 14.02 -4.87
N GLY A 137 -3.90 14.14 -4.34
CA GLY A 137 -3.67 14.19 -2.89
C GLY A 137 -4.27 15.45 -2.27
N THR A 138 -4.29 16.55 -3.02
CA THR A 138 -4.97 17.78 -2.60
C THR A 138 -6.49 17.58 -2.49
N SER A 139 -7.14 16.90 -3.44
CA SER A 139 -8.57 16.59 -3.33
C SER A 139 -8.87 15.64 -2.16
N THR A 140 -8.04 14.59 -1.97
CA THR A 140 -8.13 13.69 -0.82
C THR A 140 -8.11 14.48 0.49
N TYR A 141 -7.16 15.41 0.64
CA TYR A 141 -7.03 16.22 1.85
C TYR A 141 -8.16 17.25 2.02
N GLU A 142 -8.51 17.98 0.96
CA GLU A 142 -9.39 19.14 1.08
C GLU A 142 -10.87 18.81 1.12
N GLN A 143 -11.29 17.78 0.39
CA GLN A 143 -12.70 17.45 0.14
C GLN A 143 -13.07 16.06 0.65
N GLY A 144 -12.07 15.20 0.84
CA GLY A 144 -12.27 13.81 1.22
C GLY A 144 -12.99 13.65 2.56
N LYS A 145 -13.95 12.72 2.55
CA LYS A 145 -14.63 12.23 3.76
C LYS A 145 -14.23 10.79 3.98
N ILE A 146 -13.80 10.48 5.20
CA ILE A 146 -13.38 9.13 5.58
C ILE A 146 -14.54 8.16 5.34
N SER A 147 -14.35 7.14 4.50
CA SER A 147 -15.28 6.03 4.31
C SER A 147 -14.88 4.83 5.15
N VAL A 148 -13.58 4.60 5.33
CA VAL A 148 -13.03 3.45 6.08
C VAL A 148 -11.85 3.90 6.93
N ALA A 149 -11.77 3.39 8.15
CA ALA A 149 -10.63 3.59 9.05
C ALA A 149 -10.28 2.28 9.74
N ASN A 150 -8.98 2.01 9.89
CA ASN A 150 -8.49 0.84 10.61
C ASN A 150 -8.64 1.01 12.13
N ALA A 151 -8.50 -0.06 12.90
CA ALA A 151 -8.67 -0.05 14.35
C ALA A 151 -7.70 0.91 15.05
N THR A 152 -6.47 1.02 14.55
CA THR A 152 -5.47 1.96 15.07
C THR A 152 -5.91 3.42 14.90
N ALA A 153 -6.40 3.78 13.71
CA ALA A 153 -6.96 5.12 13.44
C ALA A 153 -8.20 5.40 14.30
N LYS A 154 -9.08 4.40 14.47
CA LYS A 154 -10.27 4.51 15.33
C LYS A 154 -9.91 4.80 16.79
N LYS A 155 -8.81 4.24 17.31
CA LYS A 155 -8.31 4.54 18.68
C LYS A 155 -7.86 6.00 18.84
N LEU A 156 -7.45 6.65 17.74
CA LEU A 156 -7.18 8.10 17.72
C LEU A 156 -8.45 8.95 17.59
N GLY A 157 -9.63 8.31 17.58
CA GLY A 157 -10.92 8.96 17.42
C GLY A 157 -11.24 9.32 15.97
N ILE A 158 -10.62 8.66 14.98
CA ILE A 158 -10.95 8.84 13.55
C ILE A 158 -12.18 7.99 13.23
N THR A 159 -13.22 8.61 12.67
CA THR A 159 -14.51 7.96 12.40
C THR A 159 -14.94 8.16 10.95
N VAL A 160 -15.79 7.27 10.45
CA VAL A 160 -16.43 7.41 9.13
C VAL A 160 -17.24 8.71 9.10
N GLY A 161 -17.18 9.43 7.98
CA GLY A 161 -17.81 10.74 7.78
C GLY A 161 -16.97 11.94 8.22
N MET A 162 -15.90 11.73 8.99
CA MET A 162 -14.93 12.77 9.36
C MET A 162 -14.22 13.33 8.11
N SER A 163 -13.83 14.60 8.13
CA SER A 163 -13.01 15.15 7.04
C SER A 163 -11.59 14.57 7.06
N ALA A 164 -10.97 14.44 5.89
CA ALA A 164 -9.60 13.99 5.78
C ALA A 164 -8.61 14.91 6.53
N LYS A 165 -8.87 16.22 6.57
CA LYS A 165 -8.07 17.19 7.34
C LYS A 165 -8.07 16.88 8.83
N GLU A 166 -9.25 16.70 9.41
CA GLU A 166 -9.38 16.37 10.84
C GLU A 166 -8.73 15.03 11.16
N ALA A 167 -8.91 14.03 10.30
CA ALA A 167 -8.25 12.74 10.45
C ALA A 167 -6.72 12.86 10.41
N ALA A 168 -6.18 13.62 9.45
CA ALA A 168 -4.74 13.86 9.32
C ALA A 168 -4.17 14.61 10.55
N ASP A 169 -4.90 15.60 11.06
CA ASP A 169 -4.54 16.33 12.26
C ASP A 169 -4.50 15.43 13.50
N LYS A 170 -5.45 14.51 13.65
CA LYS A 170 -5.45 13.51 14.73
C LYS A 170 -4.27 12.55 14.62
N MET A 171 -3.92 12.11 13.40
CA MET A 171 -2.73 11.28 13.18
C MET A 171 -1.43 12.02 13.49
N LEU A 172 -1.36 13.32 13.16
CA LEU A 172 -0.19 14.17 13.40
C LEU A 172 0.07 14.38 14.90
N ALA A 173 -1.01 14.54 15.67
CA ALA A 173 -0.98 14.82 17.12
C ALA A 173 -0.73 13.58 18.01
N ALA A 174 -0.95 12.37 17.51
CA ALA A 174 -0.69 11.11 18.21
C ALA A 174 0.82 10.84 18.41
#